data_AF-A0A653JML3-F1
#
_entry.id   AF-A0A653JML3-F1
#
_cell.length_a   1.000
_cell.length_b   1.000
_cell.length_c   1.000
_cell.angle_alpha   90.00
_cell.angle_beta   90.00
_cell.angle_gamma   90.00
#
_symmetry.space_group_name_H-M   'P 1'
#
loop_
_entity.id
_entity.type
_entity.pdbx_description
1 polymer ?
#
loop_
_entity_poly.entity_id
_entity_poly.type
_entity_poly.pdbx_seq_one_letter_code
_entity_poly.pdbx_strand_id
1 'polypeptide(L)'
;MTNNASTEILNDILETLIDSTHGYEKAAEIAERTTFKNFFSRRAASRRAMATAVREEIAKSGGTPESDGTILASAHRVFMNLSAALQDNDEAAIEAVETGEEYLRKKFEKALTRDELSVSAKTLLRNYQGELRADGRLIDHLEEATA
;
A
#
# COMPACT_ATOMS: atom_id res chain seq x y z
N MET A 1 -24.52 -11.72 -12.26
CA MET A 1 -23.60 -12.66 -11.55
C MET A 1 -22.19 -12.07 -11.36
N THR A 2 -22.01 -10.74 -11.42
CA THR A 2 -20.69 -10.08 -11.40
C THR A 2 -20.22 -9.62 -10.01
N ASN A 3 -21.11 -9.55 -9.01
CA ASN A 3 -20.74 -9.04 -7.68
C ASN A 3 -19.61 -9.85 -7.03
N ASN A 4 -19.61 -11.18 -7.16
CA ASN A 4 -18.58 -12.00 -6.52
C ASN A 4 -17.18 -11.73 -7.08
N ALA A 5 -17.03 -11.67 -8.41
CA ALA A 5 -15.74 -11.39 -9.04
C ALA A 5 -15.25 -9.96 -8.74
N SER A 6 -16.14 -8.98 -8.68
CA SER A 6 -15.77 -7.61 -8.28
C SER A 6 -15.27 -7.56 -6.84
N THR A 7 -15.94 -8.26 -5.91
CA THR A 7 -15.55 -8.28 -4.50
C THR A 7 -14.25 -9.04 -4.28
N GLU A 8 -13.99 -10.12 -5.02
CA GLU A 8 -12.71 -10.84 -5.02
C GLU A 8 -11.55 -9.94 -5.46
N ILE A 9 -11.73 -9.16 -6.54
CA ILE A 9 -10.71 -8.20 -7.00
C ILE A 9 -10.47 -7.11 -5.94
N LEU A 10 -11.53 -6.60 -5.32
CA LEU A 10 -11.40 -5.60 -4.26
C LEU A 10 -10.74 -6.16 -3.00
N ASN A 11 -10.98 -7.43 -2.66
CA ASN A 11 -10.30 -8.10 -1.55
C ASN A 11 -8.79 -8.23 -1.81
N ASP A 12 -8.37 -8.61 -3.02
CA ASP A 12 -6.94 -8.63 -3.40
C ASP A 12 -6.27 -7.25 -3.24
N ILE A 13 -7.01 -6.18 -3.55
CA ILE A 13 -6.56 -4.80 -3.31
C ILE A 13 -6.52 -4.46 -1.82
N LEU A 14 -7.55 -4.87 -1.06
CA LEU A 14 -7.66 -4.62 0.38
C LEU A 14 -6.51 -5.24 1.16
N GLU A 15 -6.18 -6.51 0.89
CA GLU A 15 -5.06 -7.20 1.53
C GLU A 15 -3.75 -6.45 1.28
N THR A 16 -3.52 -6.01 0.03
CA THR A 16 -2.30 -5.27 -0.34
C THR A 16 -2.24 -3.88 0.30
N LEU A 17 -3.38 -3.21 0.50
CA LEU A 17 -3.47 -1.95 1.25
C LEU A 17 -3.19 -2.13 2.74
N ILE A 18 -3.61 -3.25 3.33
CA ILE A 18 -3.29 -3.61 4.71
C ILE A 18 -1.78 -3.84 4.85
N ASP A 19 -1.17 -4.58 3.92
CA ASP A 19 0.29 -4.77 3.90
C ASP A 19 1.04 -3.45 3.76
N SER A 20 0.61 -2.56 2.86
CA SER A 20 1.20 -1.22 2.70
C SER A 20 1.05 -0.38 3.99
N THR A 21 -0.09 -0.47 4.67
CA THR A 21 -0.29 0.19 5.98
C THR A 21 0.78 -0.27 6.98
N HIS A 22 0.94 -1.59 7.16
CA HIS A 22 1.93 -2.15 8.08
C HIS A 22 3.37 -1.80 7.67
N GLY A 23 3.67 -1.82 6.36
CA GLY A 23 4.98 -1.43 5.85
C GLY A 23 5.34 0.01 6.23
N TYR A 24 4.43 0.96 6.02
CA TYR A 24 4.66 2.35 6.43
C TYR A 24 4.74 2.54 7.94
N GLU A 25 3.96 1.80 8.73
CA GLU A 25 4.07 1.84 10.19
C GLU A 25 5.44 1.36 10.65
N LYS A 26 5.92 0.26 10.06
CA LYS A 26 7.24 -0.24 10.38
C LYS A 26 8.35 0.71 9.96
N ALA A 27 8.23 1.32 8.77
CA ALA A 27 9.15 2.35 8.31
C ALA A 27 9.20 3.56 9.26
N ALA A 28 8.05 3.99 9.78
CA ALA A 28 7.99 5.08 10.76
C ALA A 28 8.66 4.72 12.10
N GLU A 29 8.60 3.45 12.53
CA GLU A 29 9.26 2.99 13.75
C GLU A 29 10.79 3.01 13.65
N ILE A 30 11.32 2.59 12.49
CA ILE A 30 12.77 2.39 12.28
C ILE A 30 13.48 3.65 11.80
N ALA A 31 12.77 4.57 11.14
CA ALA A 31 13.37 5.80 10.63
C ALA A 31 14.08 6.56 11.76
N GLU A 32 15.12 7.31 11.42
CA GLU A 32 15.88 8.13 12.35
C GLU A 32 15.43 9.58 12.27
N ARG A 33 15.33 10.12 11.06
CA ARG A 33 14.93 11.51 10.82
C ARG A 33 13.45 11.73 11.09
N THR A 34 13.15 12.73 11.92
CA THR A 34 11.76 13.15 12.22
C THR A 34 10.94 13.45 10.97
N THR A 35 11.56 14.00 9.93
CA THR A 35 10.92 14.26 8.64
C THR A 35 10.39 12.97 8.01
N PHE A 36 11.17 11.89 8.01
CA PHE A 36 10.77 10.61 7.42
C PHE A 36 9.78 9.85 8.30
N LYS A 37 9.96 9.87 9.62
CA LYS A 37 8.94 9.38 10.58
C LYS A 37 7.57 9.98 10.30
N ASN A 38 7.52 11.31 10.15
CA ASN A 38 6.28 12.03 9.87
C ASN A 38 5.72 11.69 8.49
N PHE A 39 6.58 11.56 7.48
CA PHE A 39 6.17 11.14 6.14
C PHE A 39 5.52 9.75 6.17
N PHE A 40 6.23 8.74 6.68
CA PHE A 40 5.76 7.35 6.75
C PHE A 40 4.48 7.24 7.59
N SER A 41 4.40 7.91 8.75
CA SER A 41 3.18 7.94 9.58
C SER A 41 1.97 8.49 8.82
N ARG A 42 2.17 9.56 8.03
CA ARG A 42 1.10 10.15 7.20
C ARG A 42 0.69 9.24 6.05
N ARG A 43 1.60 8.47 5.49
CA ARG A 43 1.28 7.48 4.44
C ARG A 43 0.57 6.27 5.03
N ALA A 44 0.98 5.74 6.18
CA ALA A 44 0.25 4.70 6.91
C ALA A 44 -1.22 5.09 7.16
N ALA A 45 -1.46 6.33 7.63
CA ALA A 45 -2.82 6.84 7.84
C ALA A 45 -3.64 6.91 6.53
N SER A 46 -3.02 7.32 5.42
CA SER A 46 -3.65 7.34 4.10
C SER A 46 -4.04 5.92 3.64
N ARG A 47 -3.13 4.94 3.79
CA ARG A 47 -3.37 3.53 3.37
C ARG A 47 -4.49 2.90 4.19
N ARG A 48 -4.52 3.17 5.50
CA ARG A 48 -5.62 2.76 6.38
C ARG A 48 -6.96 3.35 5.96
N ALA A 49 -6.99 4.61 5.53
CA ALA A 49 -8.21 5.26 5.03
C ALA A 49 -8.67 4.62 3.71
N MET A 50 -7.75 4.36 2.77
CA MET A 50 -8.06 3.64 1.53
C MET A 50 -8.59 2.22 1.80
N ALA A 51 -7.94 1.46 2.69
CA ALA A 51 -8.37 0.12 3.08
C ALA A 51 -9.79 0.14 3.66
N THR A 52 -10.10 1.13 4.52
CA THR A 52 -11.45 1.33 5.06
C THR A 52 -12.47 1.57 3.95
N ALA A 53 -12.18 2.45 2.99
CA ALA A 53 -13.09 2.74 1.90
C ALA A 53 -13.31 1.54 0.95
N VAL A 54 -12.26 0.77 0.66
CA VAL A 54 -12.37 -0.47 -0.13
C VAL A 54 -13.20 -1.51 0.61
N ARG A 55 -12.98 -1.68 1.92
CA ARG A 55 -13.78 -2.55 2.80
C ARG A 55 -15.26 -2.18 2.77
N GLU A 56 -15.58 -0.90 2.84
CA GLU A 56 -16.96 -0.42 2.72
C GLU A 56 -17.56 -0.73 1.34
N GLU A 57 -16.80 -0.58 0.25
CA GLU A 57 -17.27 -0.87 -1.11
C GLU A 57 -17.56 -2.37 -1.32
N ILE A 58 -16.72 -3.24 -0.74
CA ILE A 58 -16.95 -4.70 -0.73
C ILE A 58 -18.26 -5.02 -0.01
N ALA A 59 -18.45 -4.48 1.20
CA ALA A 59 -19.65 -4.70 1.99
C ALA A 59 -20.92 -4.16 1.29
N LYS A 60 -20.85 -2.96 0.70
CA LYS A 60 -21.95 -2.37 -0.11
C LYS A 60 -22.32 -3.25 -1.32
N SER A 61 -21.34 -3.94 -1.88
CA SER A 61 -21.53 -4.87 -3.00
C SER A 61 -22.03 -6.26 -2.58
N GLY A 62 -22.22 -6.49 -1.27
CA GLY A 62 -22.67 -7.76 -0.69
C GLY A 62 -21.58 -8.80 -0.50
N GLY A 63 -20.30 -8.41 -0.59
CA GLY A 63 -19.16 -9.27 -0.30
C GLY A 63 -18.72 -9.21 1.17
N THR A 64 -17.87 -10.15 1.55
CA THR A 64 -17.20 -10.16 2.85
C THR A 64 -15.80 -9.57 2.70
N PRO A 65 -15.49 -8.45 3.37
CA PRO A 65 -14.17 -7.86 3.29
C PRO A 65 -13.13 -8.66 4.07
N GLU A 66 -11.93 -8.79 3.50
CA GLU A 66 -10.80 -9.38 4.21
C GLU A 66 -10.36 -8.52 5.43
N SER A 67 -9.91 -9.21 6.47
CA SER A 67 -9.37 -8.60 7.69
C SER A 67 -7.86 -8.52 7.70
N ASP A 68 -7.20 -9.38 6.94
CA ASP A 68 -5.77 -9.63 7.03
C ASP A 68 -5.05 -9.18 5.75
N GLY A 69 -3.76 -8.86 5.88
CA GLY A 69 -2.89 -8.62 4.73
C GLY A 69 -2.39 -9.92 4.12
N THR A 70 -1.66 -9.84 3.00
CA THR A 70 -1.08 -11.04 2.36
C THR A 70 0.20 -11.54 3.03
N ILE A 71 0.78 -10.77 3.95
CA ILE A 71 2.14 -10.96 4.50
C ILE A 71 3.15 -11.05 3.35
N LEU A 72 3.56 -9.88 2.83
CA LEU A 72 4.54 -9.82 1.76
C LEU A 72 5.93 -10.26 2.25
N ALA A 73 6.35 -11.48 1.91
CA ALA A 73 7.61 -12.06 2.37
C ALA A 73 8.85 -11.23 1.99
N SER A 74 8.83 -10.47 0.88
CA SER A 74 9.92 -9.59 0.48
C SER A 74 10.05 -8.38 1.40
N ALA A 75 8.98 -7.60 1.61
CA ALA A 75 8.99 -6.46 2.51
C ALA A 75 9.34 -6.88 3.95
N HIS A 76 8.78 -8.01 4.40
CA HIS A 76 9.11 -8.53 5.73
C HIS A 76 10.59 -8.89 5.87
N ARG A 77 11.22 -9.47 4.84
CA ARG A 77 12.67 -9.74 4.82
C ARG A 77 13.50 -8.46 4.86
N VAL A 78 13.11 -7.41 4.12
CA VAL A 78 13.81 -6.12 4.17
C VAL A 78 13.79 -5.55 5.59
N PHE A 79 12.62 -5.51 6.25
CA PHE A 79 12.52 -5.04 7.63
C PHE A 79 13.28 -5.90 8.66
N MET A 80 13.36 -7.22 8.46
CA MET A 80 14.15 -8.09 9.35
C MET A 80 15.66 -7.86 9.19
N ASN A 81 16.12 -7.64 7.95
CA ASN A 81 17.53 -7.45 7.62
C ASN A 81 18.06 -6.05 7.96
N LEU A 82 17.15 -5.11 8.21
CA LEU A 82 17.44 -3.72 8.57
C LEU A 82 18.32 -3.57 9.83
N SER A 83 18.37 -4.59 10.69
CA SER A 83 19.22 -4.60 11.89
C SER A 83 20.63 -5.18 11.68
N ALA A 84 20.89 -5.82 10.54
CA ALA A 84 22.13 -6.56 10.28
C ALA A 84 23.04 -5.90 9.22
N ALA A 85 22.49 -4.96 8.43
CA ALA A 85 23.25 -4.24 7.41
C ALA A 85 23.86 -2.95 7.98
N LEU A 86 25.05 -2.59 7.52
CA LEU A 86 25.69 -1.28 7.78
C LEU A 86 24.97 -0.12 7.06
N GLN A 87 23.71 -0.30 6.66
CA GLN A 87 22.91 0.62 5.84
C GLN A 87 22.21 1.63 6.76
N ASP A 88 22.00 2.85 6.27
CA ASP A 88 21.24 3.87 7.00
C ASP A 88 19.79 3.38 7.17
N ASN A 89 19.27 3.46 8.40
CA ASN A 89 17.92 3.00 8.72
C ASN A 89 16.84 3.74 7.91
N ASP A 90 17.09 5.00 7.54
CA ASP A 90 16.20 5.79 6.71
C ASP A 90 16.19 5.29 5.26
N GLU A 91 17.36 5.00 4.68
CA GLU A 91 17.49 4.46 3.31
C GLU A 91 16.79 3.09 3.20
N ALA A 92 17.06 2.20 4.16
CA ALA A 92 16.46 0.88 4.17
C ALA A 92 14.93 0.93 4.41
N ALA A 93 14.44 1.93 5.15
CA ALA A 93 13.00 2.18 5.30
C ALA A 93 12.36 2.64 3.98
N ILE A 94 13.03 3.51 3.21
CA ILE A 94 12.59 4.00 1.91
C ILE A 94 12.48 2.83 0.91
N GLU A 95 13.54 2.02 0.78
CA GLU A 95 13.57 0.86 -0.14
C GLU A 95 12.44 -0.14 0.15
N ALA A 96 12.19 -0.41 1.45
CA ALA A 96 11.14 -1.33 1.87
C ALA A 96 9.74 -0.86 1.44
N VAL A 97 9.43 0.43 1.66
CA VAL A 97 8.12 0.98 1.29
C VAL A 97 7.98 1.15 -0.21
N GLU A 98 9.06 1.50 -0.92
CA GLU A 98 9.04 1.61 -2.38
C GLU A 98 8.68 0.28 -3.04
N THR A 99 9.32 -0.81 -2.60
CA THR A 99 9.02 -2.17 -3.09
C THR A 99 7.55 -2.53 -2.87
N GLY A 100 7.01 -2.23 -1.69
CA GLY A 100 5.59 -2.46 -1.37
C GLY A 100 4.64 -1.62 -2.22
N GLU A 101 4.97 -0.34 -2.43
CA GLU A 101 4.16 0.59 -3.22
C GLU A 101 4.18 0.28 -4.71
N GLU A 102 5.31 -0.19 -5.25
CA GLU A 102 5.40 -0.67 -6.62
C GLU A 102 4.46 -1.86 -6.83
N TYR A 103 4.44 -2.81 -5.88
CA TYR A 103 3.53 -3.95 -5.90
C TYR A 103 2.05 -3.53 -5.82
N LEU A 104 1.72 -2.63 -4.89
CA LEU A 104 0.37 -2.06 -4.75
C LEU A 104 -0.09 -1.37 -6.03
N ARG A 105 0.77 -0.56 -6.65
CA ARG A 105 0.47 0.15 -7.90
C ARG A 105 0.20 -0.82 -9.05
N LYS A 106 1.02 -1.87 -9.20
CA LYS A 106 0.80 -2.93 -10.19
C LYS A 106 -0.54 -3.65 -9.98
N LYS A 107 -0.93 -3.89 -8.73
CA LYS A 107 -2.25 -4.47 -8.39
C LYS A 107 -3.39 -3.55 -8.81
N PHE A 108 -3.31 -2.26 -8.51
CA PHE A 108 -4.30 -1.27 -8.95
C PHE A 108 -4.42 -1.20 -10.48
N GLU A 109 -3.28 -1.16 -11.18
CA GLU A 109 -3.25 -1.14 -12.65
C GLU A 109 -3.92 -2.38 -13.23
N LYS A 110 -3.57 -3.58 -12.73
CA LYS A 110 -4.19 -4.83 -13.16
C LYS A 110 -5.69 -4.88 -12.83
N ALA A 111 -6.10 -4.42 -11.65
CA ALA A 111 -7.50 -4.42 -11.25
C ALA A 111 -8.33 -3.50 -12.15
N LEU A 112 -7.82 -2.31 -12.49
CA LEU A 112 -8.51 -1.33 -13.33
C LEU A 112 -8.74 -1.78 -14.78
N THR A 113 -8.02 -2.80 -15.26
CA THR A 113 -8.28 -3.43 -16.58
C THR A 113 -9.33 -4.54 -16.53
N ARG A 114 -9.85 -4.91 -15.35
CA ARG A 114 -10.82 -5.99 -15.19
C ARG A 114 -12.23 -5.48 -15.51
N ASP A 115 -12.94 -6.18 -16.39
CA ASP A 115 -14.33 -5.85 -16.73
C ASP A 115 -15.31 -6.25 -15.63
N GLU A 116 -14.88 -7.15 -14.76
CA GLU A 116 -15.66 -7.66 -13.63
C GLU A 116 -15.84 -6.61 -12.51
N LEU A 117 -14.99 -5.58 -12.45
CA LEU A 117 -15.14 -4.51 -11.46
C LEU A 117 -16.40 -3.67 -11.75
N SER A 118 -17.20 -3.45 -10.71
CA SER A 118 -18.34 -2.53 -10.75
C SER A 118 -17.90 -1.09 -11.09
N VAL A 119 -18.82 -0.28 -11.58
CA VAL A 119 -18.56 1.13 -11.92
C VAL A 119 -18.11 1.94 -10.68
N SER A 120 -18.74 1.68 -9.53
CA SER A 120 -18.37 2.31 -8.26
C SER A 120 -16.98 1.90 -7.80
N ALA A 121 -16.65 0.61 -7.88
CA ALA A 121 -15.32 0.09 -7.57
C ALA A 121 -14.23 0.67 -8.49
N LYS A 122 -14.46 0.71 -9.82
CA LYS A 122 -13.54 1.34 -10.77
C LYS A 122 -13.31 2.82 -10.44
N THR A 123 -14.37 3.53 -10.06
CA THR A 123 -14.28 4.96 -9.70
C THR A 123 -13.46 5.15 -8.44
N LEU A 124 -13.72 4.35 -7.40
CA LEU A 124 -12.97 4.37 -6.15
C LEU A 124 -11.47 4.12 -6.39
N LEU A 125 -11.13 3.05 -7.12
CA LEU A 125 -9.73 2.70 -7.38
C LEU A 125 -9.01 3.75 -8.25
N ARG A 126 -9.69 4.37 -9.22
CA ARG A 126 -9.11 5.47 -10.02
C ARG A 126 -8.78 6.71 -9.18
N ASN A 127 -9.63 7.05 -8.20
CA ASN A 127 -9.37 8.16 -7.31
C ASN A 127 -8.08 7.95 -6.50
N TYR A 128 -7.86 6.73 -6.00
CA TYR A 128 -6.65 6.40 -5.25
C TYR A 128 -5.41 6.19 -6.13
N GLN A 129 -5.56 5.74 -7.38
CA GLN A 129 -4.42 5.62 -8.31
C GLN A 129 -3.68 6.96 -8.50
N GLY A 130 -4.39 8.08 -8.46
CA GLY A 130 -3.79 9.42 -8.49
C GLY A 130 -2.90 9.70 -7.27
N GLU A 131 -3.37 9.34 -6.08
CA GLU A 131 -2.62 9.50 -4.83
C GLU A 131 -1.38 8.60 -4.80
N LEU A 132 -1.51 7.31 -5.16
CA LEU A 132 -0.38 6.37 -5.19
C LEU A 132 0.73 6.79 -6.16
N ARG A 133 0.37 7.38 -7.31
CA ARG A 133 1.36 7.95 -8.25
C ARG A 133 2.06 9.18 -7.68
N ALA A 134 1.36 10.00 -6.92
CA ALA A 134 1.96 11.16 -6.26
C ALA A 134 2.92 10.72 -5.15
N ASP A 135 2.55 9.69 -4.40
CA ASP A 135 3.40 9.13 -3.35
C ASP A 135 4.66 8.49 -3.91
N GLY A 136 4.56 7.74 -5.02
CA GLY A 136 5.75 7.21 -5.69
C GLY A 136 6.79 8.30 -6.00
N ARG A 137 6.36 9.42 -6.60
CA ARG A 137 7.27 10.55 -6.87
C ARG A 137 7.88 11.17 -5.60
N LEU A 138 7.14 11.15 -4.48
CA LEU A 138 7.68 11.63 -3.22
C LEU A 138 8.72 10.66 -2.65
N ILE A 139 8.51 9.35 -2.80
CA ILE A 139 9.47 8.32 -2.39
C ILE A 139 10.76 8.47 -3.22
N ASP A 140 10.65 8.61 -4.54
CA ASP A 140 11.81 8.85 -5.42
C ASP A 140 12.67 10.04 -4.93
N HIS A 141 12.02 11.16 -4.56
CA HIS A 141 12.71 12.32 -4.03
C HIS A 141 13.32 12.13 -2.63
N LEU A 142 12.75 11.23 -1.81
CA LEU A 142 13.31 10.90 -0.50
C LEU A 142 14.57 10.04 -0.67
N GLU A 143 14.55 9.09 -1.60
CA GLU A 143 15.70 8.25 -1.95
C GLU A 143 16.88 9.10 -2.44
N GLU A 144 16.63 10.06 -3.35
CA GLU A 144 17.62 11.04 -3.81
C GLU A 144 18.23 11.88 -2.68
N ALA A 145 17.48 12.12 -1.59
CA ALA A 145 17.93 12.90 -0.44
C ALA A 145 18.71 12.07 0.61
N THR A 146 18.70 10.75 0.49
CA THR A 146 19.45 9.81 1.33
C THR A 146 20.68 9.22 0.66
N ALA A 147 20.79 9.31 -0.66
CA ALA A 147 21.97 8.95 -1.45
C ALA A 147 23.13 9.96 -1.32
#